data_AF-A0A6H1N709-F1
#
_entry.id   AF-A0A6H1N709-F1
#
_cell.length_a   1.000
_cell.length_b   1.000
_cell.length_c   1.000
_cell.angle_alpha   90.00
_cell.angle_beta   90.00
_cell.angle_gamma   90.00
#
_symmetry.space_group_name_H-M   'P 1'
#
loop_
_entity.id
_entity.type
_entity.pdbx_description
1 polymer ?
#
loop_
_entity_poly.entity_id
_entity_poly.type
_entity_poly.pdbx_seq_one_letter_code
_entity_poly.pdbx_strand_id
1 'polypeptide(L)'
;MNPHFPRRHQVDDGLPSRAPRAPLKGPGLRMTVYLGEWDQYHHKPAYTEIVHRAHRAGLAGASVFRGFEGFGISSLVHTTRLLDLAEDLPLTVVVIDEEDRVRAFLSEVRDVVPHALVTLDPVQVVAHLTGVPRPLAEGEMS
;
A
#
# COMPACT_ATOMS: atom_id res chain seq x y z
N MET A 1 24.10 -1.38 13.36
CA MET A 1 24.16 -1.44 11.88
C MET A 1 22.89 -0.81 11.35
N ASN A 2 23.02 0.25 10.54
CA ASN A 2 21.88 0.94 9.96
C ASN A 2 21.49 0.20 8.67
N PRO A 3 20.28 -0.36 8.53
CA PRO A 3 19.91 -1.04 7.30
C PRO A 3 19.86 -0.02 6.17
N HIS A 4 20.78 -0.16 5.22
CA HIS A 4 20.82 0.63 4.00
C HIS A 4 19.71 0.10 3.09
N PHE A 5 18.54 0.74 3.12
CA PHE A 5 17.48 0.44 2.16
C PHE A 5 17.92 0.98 0.80
N PRO A 6 18.20 0.12 -0.21
CA PRO A 6 18.44 0.62 -1.55
C PRO A 6 17.16 1.31 -2.01
N ARG A 7 17.23 2.63 -2.23
CA ARG A 7 16.16 3.39 -2.91
C ARG A 7 16.09 2.90 -4.36
N ARG A 8 15.37 1.81 -4.61
CA ARG A 8 14.78 1.58 -5.93
C ARG A 8 13.54 2.45 -6.03
N HIS A 9 13.77 3.72 -6.38
CA HIS A 9 12.76 4.50 -7.09
C HIS A 9 12.57 3.84 -8.47
N GLN A 10 11.51 3.06 -8.59
CA GLN A 10 11.02 2.49 -9.84
C GLN A 10 9.50 2.41 -9.63
N VAL A 11 8.62 3.20 -10.24
CA VAL A 11 8.65 4.04 -11.45
C VAL A 11 7.67 5.20 -11.20
N ASP A 12 7.98 6.39 -11.71
CA ASP A 12 6.98 7.42 -11.95
C ASP A 12 6.14 6.96 -13.16
N ASP A 13 5.08 6.16 -12.91
CA ASP A 13 4.30 5.43 -13.92
C ASP A 13 3.41 6.34 -14.81
N GLY A 14 3.70 7.64 -14.90
CA GLY A 14 2.93 8.56 -15.73
C GLY A 14 1.44 8.57 -15.37
N LEU A 15 1.12 8.24 -14.12
CA LEU A 15 -0.25 8.20 -13.63
C LEU A 15 -0.83 9.63 -13.75
N PRO A 16 -1.98 9.80 -14.43
CA PRO A 16 -2.53 11.12 -14.68
C PRO A 16 -2.75 11.84 -13.35
N SER A 17 -2.29 13.09 -13.27
CA SER A 17 -2.60 14.01 -12.17
C SER A 17 -4.11 14.15 -12.08
N ARG A 18 -4.74 13.41 -11.16
CA ARG A 18 -6.17 13.58 -10.88
C ARG A 18 -6.36 14.94 -10.23
N ALA A 19 -7.50 15.58 -10.53
CA ALA A 19 -7.92 16.76 -9.79
C ALA A 19 -7.77 16.52 -8.27
N PRO A 20 -7.13 17.45 -7.54
CA PRO A 20 -6.84 17.28 -6.13
C PRO A 20 -8.15 17.01 -5.37
N ARG A 21 -8.20 15.87 -4.67
CA ARG A 21 -9.37 15.53 -3.86
C ARG A 21 -9.43 16.46 -2.66
N ALA A 22 -10.64 16.79 -2.22
CA ALA A 22 -10.81 17.41 -0.92
C ALA A 22 -10.10 16.57 0.16
N PRO A 23 -9.37 17.23 1.08
CA PRO A 23 -8.80 16.60 2.28
C PRO A 23 -9.80 15.67 2.96
N LEU A 24 -9.41 14.41 3.21
CA LEU A 24 -10.21 13.50 4.02
C LEU A 24 -10.22 14.02 5.47
N LYS A 25 -11.40 14.11 6.08
CA LYS A 25 -11.61 14.53 7.47
C LYS A 25 -12.86 13.85 8.01
N GLY A 26 -12.87 13.50 9.30
CA GLY A 26 -14.01 12.83 9.92
C GLY A 26 -13.85 11.30 9.94
N PRO A 27 -14.95 10.56 10.08
CA PRO A 27 -14.93 9.10 10.05
C PRO A 27 -14.37 8.58 8.72
N GLY A 28 -13.56 7.54 8.80
CA GLY A 28 -13.05 6.80 7.66
C GLY A 28 -12.92 5.32 7.99
N LEU A 29 -12.55 4.54 6.99
CA LEU A 29 -12.27 3.12 7.13
C LEU A 29 -10.82 2.86 6.72
N ARG A 30 -10.10 2.08 7.53
CA ARG A 30 -8.78 1.56 7.19
C ARG A 30 -8.93 0.11 6.76
N MET A 31 -8.47 -0.20 5.56
CA MET A 31 -8.26 -1.57 5.12
C MET A 31 -6.78 -1.92 5.26
N THR A 32 -6.50 -3.08 5.84
CA THR A 32 -5.15 -3.65 5.88
C THR A 32 -5.16 -5.00 5.18
N VAL A 33 -4.35 -5.13 4.14
CA VAL A 33 -4.13 -6.38 3.40
C VAL A 33 -2.81 -6.96 3.85
N TYR A 34 -2.78 -8.22 4.26
CA TYR A 34 -1.58 -8.94 4.70
C TYR A 34 -1.15 -9.92 3.61
N LEU A 35 0.12 -9.87 3.23
CA LEU A 35 0.68 -10.59 2.09
C LEU A 35 2.17 -10.94 2.35
N GLY A 36 2.72 -11.85 1.57
CA GLY A 36 4.16 -12.10 1.47
C GLY A 36 4.84 -11.12 0.51
N GLU A 37 6.15 -10.94 0.65
CA GLU A 37 6.97 -10.20 -0.31
C GLU A 37 6.95 -10.85 -1.70
N TRP A 38 6.77 -12.17 -1.76
CA TRP A 38 6.80 -12.93 -3.00
C TRP A 38 5.43 -13.16 -3.65
N ASP A 39 4.35 -12.64 -3.06
CA ASP A 39 3.03 -12.71 -3.67
C ASP A 39 3.02 -11.97 -5.02
N GLN A 40 2.52 -12.63 -6.07
CA GLN A 40 2.52 -12.11 -7.43
C GLN A 40 1.13 -12.09 -8.06
N TYR A 41 0.93 -11.10 -8.93
CA TYR A 41 -0.20 -10.97 -9.84
C TYR A 41 0.33 -10.72 -11.25
N HIS A 42 0.02 -11.62 -12.20
CA HIS A 42 0.54 -11.59 -13.58
C HIS A 42 2.05 -11.27 -13.66
N HIS A 43 2.86 -11.98 -12.88
CA HIS A 43 4.34 -11.82 -12.80
C HIS A 43 4.83 -10.48 -12.24
N LYS A 44 3.96 -9.69 -11.61
CA LYS A 44 4.31 -8.46 -10.90
C LYS A 44 4.04 -8.62 -9.40
N PRO A 45 4.76 -7.92 -8.52
CA PRO A 45 4.46 -7.98 -7.08
C PRO A 45 3.03 -7.55 -6.78
N ALA A 46 2.31 -8.35 -5.99
CA ALA A 46 0.89 -8.14 -5.68
C ALA A 46 0.65 -6.80 -4.95
N TYR A 47 1.53 -6.42 -4.02
CA TYR A 47 1.40 -5.12 -3.32
C TYR A 47 1.45 -3.93 -4.27
N THR A 48 2.31 -3.98 -5.29
CA THR A 48 2.45 -2.91 -6.29
C THR A 48 1.15 -2.78 -7.08
N GLU A 49 0.57 -3.91 -7.50
CA GLU A 49 -0.70 -3.89 -8.22
C GLU A 49 -1.86 -3.35 -7.36
N ILE A 50 -1.92 -3.73 -6.08
CA ILE A 50 -2.94 -3.19 -5.15
C ILE A 50 -2.81 -1.67 -5.05
N VAL A 51 -1.60 -1.13 -4.88
CA VAL A 51 -1.37 0.32 -4.81
C VAL A 51 -1.77 1.00 -6.13
N HIS A 52 -1.42 0.40 -7.27
CA HIS A 52 -1.78 0.95 -8.58
C HIS A 52 -3.30 0.96 -8.79
N ARG A 53 -3.99 -0.11 -8.39
CA ARG A 53 -5.46 -0.15 -8.43
C ARG A 53 -6.08 0.86 -7.48
N ALA A 54 -5.56 1.01 -6.27
CA ALA A 54 -6.02 2.03 -5.31
C ALA A 54 -5.88 3.45 -5.89
N HIS A 55 -4.76 3.72 -6.56
CA HIS A 55 -4.53 4.98 -7.26
C HIS A 55 -5.52 5.17 -8.43
N ARG A 56 -5.71 4.16 -9.29
CA ARG A 56 -6.68 4.21 -10.41
C ARG A 56 -8.12 4.37 -9.94
N ALA A 57 -8.49 3.72 -8.83
CA ALA A 57 -9.78 3.88 -8.15
C ALA A 57 -9.93 5.26 -7.48
N GLY A 58 -8.84 6.05 -7.43
CA GLY A 58 -8.80 7.39 -6.89
C GLY A 58 -8.98 7.44 -5.37
N LEU A 59 -8.53 6.40 -4.66
CA LEU A 59 -8.57 6.39 -3.19
C LEU A 59 -7.70 7.50 -2.61
N ALA A 60 -7.99 7.94 -1.39
CA ALA A 60 -7.30 9.06 -0.76
C ALA A 60 -5.82 8.76 -0.49
N GLY A 61 -5.47 7.50 -0.22
CA GLY A 61 -4.08 7.06 -0.13
C GLY A 61 -3.94 5.56 0.11
N ALA A 62 -2.78 5.03 -0.27
CA ALA A 62 -2.36 3.67 0.02
C ALA A 62 -0.87 3.66 0.36
N SER A 63 -0.48 2.89 1.36
CA SER A 63 0.90 2.77 1.83
C SER A 63 1.27 1.31 2.02
N VAL A 64 2.53 0.97 1.75
CA VAL A 64 3.07 -0.37 1.94
C VAL A 64 4.07 -0.37 3.08
N PHE A 65 3.95 -1.32 4.00
CA PHE A 65 4.87 -1.52 5.10
C PHE A 65 5.46 -2.93 5.03
N ARG A 66 6.77 -3.01 5.30
CA ARG A 66 7.50 -4.27 5.39
C ARG A 66 7.84 -4.57 6.84
N GLY A 67 7.46 -5.76 7.30
CA GLY A 67 7.88 -6.28 8.59
C GLY A 67 9.24 -6.98 8.48
N PHE A 68 9.92 -7.09 9.62
CA PHE A 68 11.20 -7.82 9.72
C PHE A 68 10.99 -9.32 9.97
N GLU A 69 9.87 -9.68 10.60
CA GLU A 69 9.48 -11.05 10.95
C GLU A 69 7.96 -11.09 11.15
N GLY A 70 7.33 -12.26 10.93
CA GLY A 70 5.91 -12.46 11.18
C GLY A 70 5.48 -13.91 10.95
N PHE A 71 4.30 -14.28 11.46
CA PHE A 71 3.67 -15.58 11.21
C PHE A 71 2.20 -15.36 10.84
N GLY A 72 1.61 -16.23 10.01
CA GLY A 72 0.20 -16.07 9.62
C GLY A 72 -0.27 -17.08 8.59
N ILE A 73 -1.53 -16.99 8.18
CA ILE A 73 -2.16 -17.92 7.21
C ILE A 73 -1.59 -17.76 5.79
N SER A 74 -1.05 -16.59 5.44
CA SER A 74 -0.44 -16.36 4.12
C SER A 74 0.84 -17.17 3.87
N SER A 75 1.50 -17.68 4.90
CA SER A 75 2.65 -18.60 4.72
C SER A 75 2.22 -20.00 4.22
N LEU A 76 0.91 -20.30 4.15
CA LEU A 76 0.39 -21.59 3.68
C LEU A 76 0.19 -21.69 2.15
N VAL A 77 0.20 -20.60 1.39
CA VAL A 77 0.00 -20.72 -0.08
C VAL A 77 1.27 -21.19 -0.80
N HIS A 78 2.42 -21.27 -0.11
CA HIS A 78 3.63 -21.94 -0.60
C HIS A 78 3.54 -23.48 -0.62
N THR A 79 2.34 -24.05 -0.56
CA THR A 79 2.07 -25.50 -0.46
C THR A 79 2.43 -26.33 -1.71
N THR A 80 3.34 -25.86 -2.56
CA THR A 80 4.05 -26.74 -3.51
C THR A 80 5.58 -26.78 -3.34
N ARG A 81 6.17 -26.01 -2.42
CA ARG A 81 7.62 -26.11 -2.12
C ARG A 81 7.87 -25.98 -0.62
N LEU A 82 8.11 -27.13 -0.01
CA LEU A 82 8.28 -27.38 1.42
C LEU A 82 9.53 -26.72 2.07
N LEU A 83 10.09 -25.63 1.52
CA LEU A 83 11.42 -25.11 1.87
C LEU A 83 11.56 -23.57 1.97
N ASP A 84 10.50 -22.78 1.82
CA ASP A 84 10.63 -21.30 1.70
C ASP A 84 10.29 -20.51 2.97
N LEU A 85 10.39 -21.15 4.15
CA LEU A 85 10.12 -20.48 5.44
C LEU A 85 11.18 -19.42 5.82
N ALA A 86 12.27 -19.31 5.06
CA ALA A 86 13.46 -18.56 5.47
C ALA A 86 13.53 -17.10 5.00
N GLU A 87 12.73 -16.64 4.02
CA GLU A 87 12.97 -15.32 3.39
C GLU A 87 11.72 -14.54 2.92
N ASP A 88 10.50 -15.07 3.05
CA ASP A 88 9.29 -14.34 2.65
C ASP A 88 8.83 -13.35 3.74
N LEU A 89 9.33 -12.11 3.66
CA LEU A 89 9.03 -11.09 4.65
C LEU A 89 7.55 -10.65 4.60
N PRO A 90 6.90 -10.46 5.76
CA PRO A 90 5.52 -10.00 5.78
C PRO A 90 5.43 -8.56 5.24
N LEU A 91 4.51 -8.36 4.30
CA LEU A 91 4.12 -7.06 3.78
C LEU A 91 2.68 -6.75 4.19
N THR A 92 2.40 -5.46 4.40
CA THR A 92 1.04 -4.97 4.57
C THR A 92 0.77 -3.79 3.66
N VAL A 93 -0.38 -3.82 2.97
CA VAL A 93 -0.89 -2.65 2.26
C VAL A 93 -2.01 -2.04 3.08
N VAL A 94 -1.85 -0.77 3.46
CA VAL A 94 -2.83 0.00 4.21
C VAL A 94 -3.48 1.02 3.30
N VAL A 95 -4.81 0.98 3.21
CA VAL A 95 -5.63 1.93 2.46
C VAL A 95 -6.57 2.62 3.43
N ILE A 96 -6.68 3.95 3.34
CA ILE A 96 -7.59 4.74 4.17
C ILE A 96 -8.41 5.66 3.27
N ASP A 97 -9.73 5.57 3.37
CA ASP A 97 -10.68 6.45 2.68
C ASP A 97 -12.04 6.45 3.41
N GLU A 98 -13.05 7.08 2.81
CA GLU A 98 -14.45 6.92 3.15
C GLU A 98 -14.88 5.45 3.08
N GLU A 99 -15.76 5.04 4.00
CA GLU A 99 -16.17 3.65 4.18
C GLU A 99 -16.68 2.99 2.89
N ASP A 100 -17.60 3.64 2.19
CA ASP A 100 -18.18 3.10 0.95
C ASP A 100 -17.11 2.84 -0.12
N ARG A 101 -16.09 3.70 -0.20
CA ARG A 101 -15.01 3.59 -1.18
C ARG A 101 -14.06 2.46 -0.85
N VAL A 102 -13.71 2.30 0.42
CA VAL A 102 -12.86 1.18 0.88
C VAL A 102 -13.59 -0.15 0.67
N ARG A 103 -14.89 -0.22 1.00
CA ARG A 103 -15.69 -1.43 0.80
C ARG A 103 -15.84 -1.79 -0.68
N ALA A 104 -16.07 -0.79 -1.55
CA ALA A 104 -16.12 -1.00 -3.00
C ALA A 104 -14.78 -1.53 -3.54
N PHE A 105 -13.65 -1.07 -2.99
CA PHE A 105 -12.33 -1.49 -3.42
C PHE A 105 -11.96 -2.93 -3.03
N LEU A 106 -12.70 -3.57 -2.12
CA LEU A 106 -12.42 -4.97 -1.72
C LEU A 106 -12.47 -5.96 -2.89
N SER A 107 -13.31 -5.72 -3.91
CA SER A 107 -13.37 -6.60 -5.08
C SER A 107 -12.06 -6.57 -5.87
N GLU A 108 -11.44 -5.39 -6.00
CA GLU A 108 -10.15 -5.22 -6.66
C GLU A 108 -9.03 -5.95 -5.90
N VAL A 109 -9.03 -5.89 -4.58
CA VAL A 109 -8.06 -6.63 -3.75
C VAL A 109 -8.24 -8.14 -3.91
N ARG A 110 -9.49 -8.63 -3.89
CA ARG A 110 -9.79 -10.06 -4.04
C ARG A 110 -9.37 -10.64 -5.39
N ASP A 111 -9.42 -9.84 -6.45
CA ASP A 111 -8.91 -10.24 -7.78
C ASP A 111 -7.39 -10.42 -7.79
N VAL A 112 -6.66 -9.59 -7.05
CA VAL A 112 -5.20 -9.64 -6.97
C VAL A 112 -4.71 -10.73 -6.02
N VAL A 113 -5.33 -10.82 -4.83
CA VAL A 113 -4.93 -11.74 -3.74
C VAL A 113 -6.16 -12.45 -3.16
N PRO A 114 -6.66 -13.52 -3.80
CA PRO A 114 -7.90 -14.20 -3.40
C PRO A 114 -7.82 -14.90 -2.03
N HIS A 115 -6.61 -15.14 -1.53
CA HIS A 115 -6.36 -15.89 -0.29
C HIS A 115 -5.62 -15.07 0.79
N ALA A 116 -5.56 -13.75 0.65
CA ALA A 116 -4.97 -12.87 1.67
C ALA A 116 -5.92 -12.62 2.85
N LEU A 117 -5.33 -12.42 4.04
CA LEU A 117 -6.06 -11.86 5.17
C LEU A 117 -6.28 -10.36 4.93
N VAL A 118 -7.52 -9.90 5.09
CA VAL A 118 -7.89 -8.50 4.98
C VAL A 118 -8.69 -8.09 6.21
N THR A 119 -8.30 -7.00 6.86
CA THR A 119 -9.02 -6.42 8.01
C THR A 119 -9.57 -5.04 7.66
N LEU A 120 -10.66 -4.65 8.35
CA LEU A 120 -11.27 -3.33 8.24
C LEU A 120 -11.43 -2.75 9.65
N ASP A 121 -10.86 -1.57 9.89
CA ASP A 121 -10.99 -0.85 11.16
C ASP A 121 -11.60 0.54 10.92
N PRO A 122 -12.62 0.95 11.69
CA PRO A 122 -13.03 2.35 11.73
C PRO A 122 -11.88 3.22 12.23
N VAL A 123 -11.67 4.36 11.57
CA VAL A 123 -10.65 5.34 11.96
C VAL A 123 -11.24 6.75 11.95
N GLN A 124 -10.68 7.64 12.77
CA GLN A 124 -10.98 9.07 12.72
C GLN A 124 -9.86 9.80 11.99
N VAL A 125 -10.18 10.40 10.85
CA VAL A 125 -9.26 11.20 10.06
C VAL A 125 -9.27 12.63 10.60
N VAL A 126 -8.17 13.02 11.25
CA VAL A 126 -8.04 14.32 11.92
C VAL A 126 -7.74 15.44 10.93
N ALA A 127 -6.76 15.22 10.05
CA ALA A 127 -6.36 16.17 9.02
C ALA A 127 -5.58 15.46 7.91
N HIS A 128 -5.70 15.97 6.68
CA HIS A 128 -4.78 15.67 5.60
C HIS A 128 -3.82 16.86 5.47
N LEU A 129 -2.68 16.77 6.16
CA LEU A 129 -1.67 17.83 6.15
C LEU A 129 -0.88 17.76 4.85
N THR A 130 -1.36 18.44 3.81
CA THR A 130 -0.56 18.67 2.62
C THR A 130 0.52 19.68 2.99
N GLY A 131 1.77 19.23 3.11
CA GLY A 131 2.88 20.16 3.25
C GLY A 131 2.86 21.11 2.06
N VAL A 132 2.73 22.41 2.31
CA VAL A 132 3.06 23.41 1.29
C VAL A 132 4.49 23.08 0.83
N PRO A 133 4.76 22.88 -0.48
CA PRO A 133 6.12 22.73 -0.94
C PRO A 133 6.91 23.91 -0.41
N ARG A 134 7.98 23.65 0.37
CA ARG A 134 8.89 24.71 0.77
C ARG A 134 9.34 25.37 -0.53
N PRO A 135 9.15 26.69 -0.72
CA PRO A 135 9.70 27.36 -1.88
C PRO A 135 11.17 26.97 -1.97
N LEU A 136 11.60 26.47 -3.13
CA LEU A 136 13.02 26.27 -3.40
C LEU A 136 13.69 27.58 -3.00
N ALA A 137 14.64 27.52 -2.07
CA ALA A 137 15.36 28.71 -1.65
C ALA A 137 16.04 29.28 -2.90
N GLU A 138 15.46 30.35 -3.44
CA GLU A 138 16.15 31.21 -4.38
C GLU A 138 17.31 31.84 -3.62
N GLY A 139 18.54 31.51 -4.02
CA GLY A 139 19.72 32.25 -3.59
C GLY A 139 20.79 31.44 -2.86
N GLU A 140 21.41 30.48 -3.55
CA GLU A 140 22.86 30.28 -3.42
C GLU A 140 23.49 30.42 -4.81
N MET A 141 23.49 31.66 -5.31
CA MET A 141 24.52 32.11 -6.25
C MET A 141 25.19 33.33 -5.63
N SER A 142 26.25 33.08 -4.87
CA SER A 142 27.41 33.96 -4.83
C SER A 142 28.67 33.15 -4.56
#